data_AF-A0A955DCK7-F1
#
_entry.id   AF-A0A955DCK7-F1
#
_cell.length_a   1.000
_cell.length_b   1.000
_cell.length_c   1.000
_cell.angle_alpha   90.00
_cell.angle_beta   90.00
_cell.angle_gamma   90.00
#
_symmetry.space_group_name_H-M   'P 1'
#
loop_
_entity.id
_entity.type
_entity.pdbx_description
1 polymer ?
#
loop_
_entity_poly.entity_id
_entity_poly.type
_entity_poly.pdbx_seq_one_letter_code
_entity_poly.pdbx_strand_id
1 'polypeptide(L)'
;MPKTPAYRKRSGYDQAIVTLTDAVTKRRRDYWLGEYGSPASRERYHRLIAAWEAGGRRHPEPADAGIERGTSAQSEAADGRPTVAMVIAAYWRWAQRYYQPNESGTLRVALRMLRQYHGSEAAEDFG
;
A
#
# COMPACT_ATOMS: atom_id res chain seq x y z
N MET A 1 27.03 -14.75 2.83
CA MET A 1 26.30 -14.01 3.88
C MET A 1 25.14 -13.26 3.25
N PRO A 2 23.90 -13.41 3.75
CA PRO A 2 22.76 -12.68 3.21
C PRO A 2 22.94 -11.18 3.47
N LYS A 3 22.73 -10.35 2.44
CA LYS A 3 22.89 -8.88 2.55
C LYS A 3 21.77 -8.31 3.41
N THR A 4 22.14 -7.62 4.49
CA THR A 4 21.22 -6.77 5.24
C THR A 4 20.69 -5.66 4.33
N PRO A 5 19.37 -5.46 4.23
CA PRO A 5 18.79 -4.38 3.42
C PRO A 5 19.32 -3.01 3.85
N ALA A 6 19.73 -2.19 2.89
CA ALA A 6 20.30 -0.88 3.19
C ALA A 6 19.21 0.17 3.48
N TYR A 7 19.30 0.81 4.64
CA TYR A 7 18.62 2.06 4.93
C TYR A 7 19.24 3.19 4.10
N ARG A 8 18.49 3.77 3.15
CA ARG A 8 19.01 4.80 2.24
C ARG A 8 18.07 6.00 2.15
N LYS A 9 18.64 7.17 1.84
CA LYS A 9 17.88 8.36 1.44
C LYS A 9 17.49 8.22 -0.03
N ARG A 10 16.26 8.61 -0.39
CA ARG A 10 15.87 8.66 -1.80
C ARG A 10 16.36 9.95 -2.46
N SER A 11 16.90 9.85 -3.67
CA SER A 11 17.30 11.04 -4.43
C SER A 11 16.07 11.92 -4.72
N GLY A 12 16.18 13.22 -4.43
CA GLY A 12 15.10 14.20 -4.61
C GLY A 12 14.07 14.27 -3.47
N TYR A 13 14.21 13.48 -2.41
CA TYR A 13 13.31 13.53 -1.24
C TYR A 13 14.11 13.42 0.06
N ASP A 14 13.62 14.05 1.13
CA ASP A 14 14.16 13.87 2.49
C ASP A 14 13.64 12.62 3.19
N GLN A 15 13.17 11.63 2.42
CA GLN A 15 12.58 10.41 2.96
C GLN A 15 13.54 9.22 2.90
N ALA A 16 13.57 8.47 4.00
CA ALA A 16 14.22 7.18 4.12
C ALA A 16 13.41 6.09 3.42
N ILE A 17 14.12 5.25 2.69
CA ILE A 17 13.59 4.10 1.98
C ILE A 17 14.45 2.87 2.26
N VAL A 18 13.80 1.71 2.36
CA VAL A 18 14.46 0.42 2.41
C VAL A 18 13.82 -0.52 1.39
N THR A 19 14.65 -1.17 0.58
CA THR A 19 14.20 -2.19 -0.38
C THR A 19 14.38 -3.55 0.25
N LEU A 20 13.26 -4.23 0.55
CA LEU A 20 13.30 -5.63 0.97
C LEU A 20 13.15 -6.54 -0.24
N THR A 21 13.83 -7.68 -0.20
CA THR A 21 13.68 -8.74 -1.20
C THR A 21 13.08 -9.97 -0.54
N ASP A 22 12.01 -10.49 -1.11
CA ASP A 22 11.40 -11.73 -0.65
C ASP A 22 12.29 -12.94 -0.97
N ALA A 23 12.55 -13.80 0.01
CA ALA A 23 13.35 -15.01 -0.22
C ALA A 23 12.61 -16.06 -1.07
N VAL A 24 11.28 -16.13 -0.95
CA VAL A 24 10.41 -17.11 -1.63
C VAL A 24 10.02 -16.61 -3.01
N THR A 25 9.44 -15.40 -3.09
CA THR A 25 8.93 -14.87 -4.36
C THR A 25 9.99 -14.16 -5.20
N LYS A 26 11.18 -13.90 -4.63
CA LYS A 26 12.28 -13.10 -5.21
C LYS A 26 11.89 -11.68 -5.62
N ARG A 27 10.71 -11.21 -5.21
CA ARG A 27 10.22 -9.86 -5.51
C ARG A 27 10.90 -8.83 -4.63
N ARG A 28 11.08 -7.64 -5.17
CA ARG A 28 11.62 -6.48 -4.45
C ARG A 28 10.50 -5.51 -4.15
N ARG A 29 10.47 -4.97 -2.94
CA ARG A 29 9.51 -3.95 -2.53
C ARG A 29 10.20 -2.84 -1.75
N ASP A 30 9.84 -1.61 -2.08
CA ASP A 30 10.34 -0.42 -1.45
C ASP A 30 9.39 0.04 -0.34
N TYR A 31 9.95 0.26 0.85
CA TYR A 31 9.23 0.72 2.04
C TYR A 31 9.71 2.09 2.45
N TRP A 32 8.77 3.00 2.66
CA TRP A 32 9.00 4.38 3.03
C TRP A 32 8.94 4.50 4.55
N LEU A 33 10.00 5.01 5.16
CA LEU A 33 10.16 5.00 6.62
C LEU A 33 9.87 6.38 7.24
N GLY A 34 9.63 7.40 6.41
CA GLY A 34 9.50 8.79 6.83
C GLY A 34 10.80 9.55 6.61
N GLU A 35 11.02 10.63 7.37
CA GLU A 35 12.19 11.51 7.18
C GLU A 35 13.51 10.79 7.45
N TYR A 36 14.48 10.95 6.54
CA TYR A 36 15.80 10.34 6.62
C TYR A 36 16.61 10.89 7.80
N GLY A 37 17.17 9.99 8.61
CA GLY A 37 17.95 10.34 9.80
C GLY A 37 17.12 10.53 11.07
N SER A 38 15.78 10.61 10.96
CA SER A 38 14.92 10.76 12.14
C SER A 38 14.93 9.50 13.03
N PRO A 39 14.85 9.64 14.37
CA PRO A 39 14.72 8.51 15.28
C PRO A 39 13.54 7.60 14.93
N ALA A 40 12.41 8.19 14.55
CA ALA A 40 11.21 7.47 14.14
C ALA A 40 11.43 6.60 12.89
N SER A 41 12.15 7.11 11.88
CA SER A 41 12.46 6.33 10.68
C SER A 41 13.42 5.17 10.95
N ARG A 42 14.37 5.34 11.89
CA ARG A 42 15.29 4.29 12.31
C ARG A 42 14.56 3.22 13.09
N GLU A 43 13.67 3.60 14.01
CA GLU A 43 12.85 2.64 14.75
C GLU A 43 11.95 1.82 13.81
N ARG A 44 11.30 2.48 12.83
CA ARG A 44 10.54 1.79 11.78
C ARG A 44 11.40 0.84 10.97
N TYR A 45 12.63 1.25 10.61
CA TYR A 45 13.59 0.36 9.94
C TYR A 45 13.88 -0.88 10.79
N HIS A 46 14.19 -0.72 12.08
CA HIS A 46 14.49 -1.84 12.97
C HIS A 46 13.29 -2.79 13.12
N ARG A 47 12.07 -2.26 13.33
CA ARG A 47 10.85 -3.07 13.41
C ARG A 47 10.59 -3.83 12.11
N LEU A 48 10.73 -3.15 10.97
CA LEU A 48 10.49 -3.74 9.65
C LEU A 48 11.50 -4.87 9.34
N ILE A 49 12.77 -4.68 9.67
CA ILE A 49 13.79 -5.72 9.51
C ILE A 49 13.51 -6.91 10.43
N ALA A 50 13.17 -6.66 11.70
CA ALA A 50 12.83 -7.73 12.65
C ALA A 50 11.63 -8.56 12.17
N ALA A 51 10.56 -7.90 11.68
CA ALA A 51 9.40 -8.58 11.12
C ALA A 51 9.75 -9.38 9.85
N TRP A 52 10.58 -8.81 8.97
CA TRP A 52 11.06 -9.50 7.76
C TRP A 52 11.91 -10.73 8.10
N GLU A 53 12.80 -10.64 9.10
CA GLU A 53 13.62 -11.77 9.53
C GLU A 53 12.80 -12.85 10.25
N ALA A 54 11.86 -12.46 11.13
CA ALA A 54 10.96 -13.38 11.81
C ALA A 54 10.06 -14.16 10.82
N GLY A 55 9.61 -13.50 9.75
CA GLY A 55 8.84 -14.11 8.67
C GLY A 55 9.67 -14.96 7.69
N GLY A 56 10.93 -15.27 7.99
CA GLY A 56 11.80 -16.05 7.11
C GLY A 56 12.19 -15.30 5.84
N ARG A 57 12.36 -13.98 5.93
CA ARG A 57 12.63 -13.07 4.80
C ARG A 57 11.50 -12.98 3.77
N ARG A 58 10.27 -13.21 4.20
CA ARG A 58 9.06 -12.88 3.43
C ARG A 58 8.70 -11.43 3.66
N HIS A 59 8.08 -10.79 2.66
CA HIS A 59 7.57 -9.44 2.85
C HIS A 59 6.64 -9.39 4.07
N PRO A 60 6.90 -8.52 5.06
CA PRO A 60 5.99 -8.36 6.18
C PRO A 60 4.65 -7.84 5.68
N GLU A 61 3.56 -8.38 6.24
CA GLU A 61 2.24 -7.82 5.99
C GLU A 61 2.21 -6.36 6.48
N PRO A 62 1.40 -5.49 5.86
CA PRO A 62 1.36 -4.08 6.23
C PRO A 62 1.03 -3.83 7.70
N ALA A 63 0.26 -4.74 8.31
CA ALA A 63 -0.09 -4.71 9.73
C ALA A 63 1.15 -4.95 10.63
N ASP A 64 1.98 -5.95 10.31
CA ASP A 64 3.16 -6.30 11.10
C ASP A 64 4.32 -5.32 10.92
N ALA A 65 4.37 -4.65 9.77
CA ALA A 65 5.43 -3.70 9.43
C ALA A 65 5.30 -2.35 10.17
N GLY A 66 4.17 -2.07 10.83
CA GLY A 66 3.88 -0.73 11.37
C GLY A 66 3.85 0.34 10.28
N ILE A 67 3.60 -0.07 9.04
CA ILE A 67 3.49 0.80 7.87
C ILE A 67 2.02 0.84 7.54
N GLU A 68 1.37 1.92 7.96
CA GLU A 68 0.04 2.27 7.49
C GLU A 68 0.07 2.15 5.96
N ARG A 69 -0.71 1.21 5.41
CA ARG A 69 -0.98 1.20 3.97
C ARG A 69 -1.46 2.61 3.68
N GLY A 70 -0.68 3.38 2.91
CA GLY A 70 -1.03 4.74 2.52
C GLY A 70 -2.51 4.78 2.24
N THR A 71 -3.22 5.49 3.11
CA THR A 71 -4.63 5.35 3.45
C THR A 71 -5.48 5.20 2.19
N SER A 72 -5.69 3.96 1.74
CA SER A 72 -6.92 3.63 1.04
C SER A 72 -7.91 3.49 2.17
N ALA A 73 -8.50 4.64 2.51
CA ALA A 73 -9.54 4.81 3.49
C ALA A 73 -10.31 3.51 3.68
N GLN A 74 -10.11 2.87 4.83
CA GLN A 74 -11.20 2.13 5.44
C GLN A 74 -12.23 3.21 5.84
N SER A 75 -12.88 3.79 4.83
CA SER A 75 -14.16 4.43 5.00
C SER A 75 -15.15 3.29 5.14
N GLU A 76 -15.10 2.63 6.30
CA GLU A 76 -16.34 2.12 6.87
C GLU A 76 -17.23 3.35 6.97
N ALA A 77 -18.31 3.39 6.18
CA ALA A 77 -19.36 4.35 6.48
C ALA A 77 -19.69 4.15 7.96
N ALA A 78 -19.83 5.23 8.72
CA ALA A 78 -20.16 5.20 10.14
C ALA A 78 -21.42 4.36 10.46
N ASP A 79 -22.20 4.00 9.43
CA ASP A 79 -23.47 3.28 9.46
C ASP A 79 -23.43 1.84 8.87
N GLY A 80 -22.26 1.28 8.54
CA GLY A 80 -22.16 -0.09 7.99
C GLY A 80 -22.68 -0.24 6.54
N ARG A 81 -23.05 0.85 5.89
CA ARG A 81 -23.47 0.87 4.47
C ARG A 81 -22.27 0.94 3.53
N PRO A 82 -22.33 0.30 2.35
CA PRO A 82 -21.22 0.34 1.42
C PRO A 82 -21.04 1.74 0.85
N THR A 83 -19.84 2.30 0.96
CA THR A 83 -19.49 3.54 0.27
C THR A 83 -19.18 3.29 -1.20
N VAL A 84 -19.21 4.34 -2.03
CA VAL A 84 -18.77 4.27 -3.42
C VAL A 84 -17.33 3.74 -3.51
N ALA A 85 -16.44 4.12 -2.58
CA ALA A 85 -15.08 3.57 -2.54
C ALA A 85 -15.05 2.04 -2.32
N MET A 86 -15.93 1.50 -1.48
CA MET A 86 -16.05 0.06 -1.27
C MET A 86 -16.54 -0.66 -2.53
N VAL A 87 -17.54 -0.09 -3.22
CA VAL A 87 -18.06 -0.63 -4.49
C VAL A 87 -16.98 -0.60 -5.58
N ILE A 88 -16.25 0.52 -5.70
CA ILE A 88 -15.11 0.64 -6.63
C ILE A 88 -14.05 -0.43 -6.33
N ALA A 89 -13.70 -0.64 -5.06
CA ALA A 89 -12.71 -1.64 -4.67
C ALA A 89 -13.17 -3.08 -4.97
N ALA A 90 -14.46 -3.38 -4.74
CA ALA A 90 -15.06 -4.65 -5.10
C ALA A 90 -15.04 -4.88 -6.62
N TYR A 91 -15.50 -3.89 -7.39
CA TYR A 91 -15.51 -3.94 -8.84
C TYR A 91 -14.10 -4.06 -9.44
N TRP A 92 -13.13 -3.30 -8.94
CA TRP A 92 -11.74 -3.36 -9.45
C TRP A 92 -11.09 -4.73 -9.26
N ARG A 93 -11.43 -5.47 -8.18
CA ARG A 93 -10.97 -6.87 -8.01
C ARG A 93 -11.51 -7.80 -9.09
N TRP A 94 -12.78 -7.65 -9.46
CA TRP A 94 -13.38 -8.40 -10.56
C TRP A 94 -12.83 -7.96 -11.93
N ALA A 95 -12.74 -6.65 -12.15
CA ALA A 95 -12.29 -6.04 -13.40
C ALA A 95 -10.88 -6.47 -13.79
N GLN A 96 -9.97 -6.63 -12.82
CA GLN A 96 -8.61 -7.13 -13.06
C GLN A 96 -8.55 -8.57 -13.58
N ARG A 97 -9.59 -9.37 -13.35
CA ARG A 97 -9.70 -10.75 -13.88
C ARG A 97 -10.41 -10.79 -15.23
N TYR A 98 -11.32 -9.84 -15.48
CA TYR A 98 -12.15 -9.82 -16.67
C TYR A 98 -11.53 -9.04 -17.84
N TYR A 99 -10.97 -7.85 -17.58
CA TYR A 99 -10.39 -7.00 -18.61
C TYR A 99 -8.91 -7.29 -18.83
N GLN A 100 -8.48 -7.14 -20.08
CA GLN A 100 -7.06 -7.22 -20.41
C GLN A 100 -6.31 -5.96 -19.91
N PRO A 101 -4.99 -6.05 -19.63
CA PRO A 101 -4.21 -4.94 -19.08
C PRO A 101 -4.26 -3.64 -19.91
N ASN A 102 -4.42 -3.76 -21.23
CA ASN A 102 -4.53 -2.65 -22.17
C ASN A 102 -5.89 -1.92 -22.09
N GLU A 103 -6.96 -2.58 -21.65
CA GLU A 103 -8.32 -2.01 -21.58
C GLU A 103 -8.65 -1.44 -20.19
N SER A 104 -8.05 -2.03 -19.15
CA SER A 104 -8.26 -1.61 -17.75
C SER A 104 -7.64 -0.25 -17.41
N GLY A 105 -6.77 0.31 -18.27
CA GLY A 105 -6.11 1.60 -18.05
C GLY A 105 -7.09 2.78 -17.95
N THR A 106 -7.98 2.90 -18.93
CA THR A 106 -9.01 3.96 -18.96
C THR A 106 -9.99 3.80 -17.80
N LEU A 107 -10.40 2.56 -17.53
CA LEU A 107 -11.27 2.22 -16.41
C LEU A 107 -10.64 2.63 -15.07
N ARG A 108 -9.33 2.41 -14.90
CA ARG A 108 -8.59 2.83 -13.69
C ARG A 108 -8.62 4.33 -13.48
N VAL A 109 -8.50 5.12 -14.56
CA VAL A 109 -8.53 6.58 -14.46
C VAL A 109 -9.92 7.08 -14.07
N ALA A 110 -10.97 6.54 -14.69
CA ALA A 110 -12.35 6.88 -14.35
C ALA A 110 -12.70 6.53 -12.90
N LEU A 111 -12.38 5.31 -12.45
CA LEU A 111 -12.60 4.86 -11.07
C LEU A 111 -11.81 5.70 -10.05
N ARG A 112 -10.61 6.18 -10.43
CA ARG A 112 -9.83 7.08 -9.58
C ARG A 112 -10.52 8.43 -9.38
N MET A 113 -11.06 9.02 -10.44
CA MET A 113 -11.81 10.27 -10.35
C MET A 113 -13.07 10.09 -9.50
N LEU A 114 -13.82 9.01 -9.76
CA LEU A 114 -15.03 8.69 -9.01
C LEU A 114 -14.74 8.54 -7.50
N ARG A 115 -13.67 7.81 -7.14
CA ARG A 115 -13.25 7.68 -5.74
C ARG A 115 -12.83 9.00 -5.12
N GLN A 116 -12.23 9.91 -5.89
CA GLN A 116 -11.76 11.19 -5.39
C GLN A 116 -12.91 12.13 -5.00
N TYR A 117 -13.98 12.16 -5.80
CA TYR A 117 -15.11 13.07 -5.56
C TYR A 117 -16.22 12.46 -4.70
N HIS A 118 -16.47 11.14 -4.84
CA HIS A 118 -17.62 10.48 -4.20
C HIS A 118 -17.23 9.32 -3.29
N GLY A 119 -15.93 9.11 -3.02
CA GLY A 119 -15.46 7.90 -2.33
C GLY A 119 -16.04 7.68 -0.93
N SER A 120 -16.35 8.74 -0.19
CA SER A 120 -16.95 8.69 1.15
C SER A 120 -18.48 8.67 1.16
N GLU A 121 -19.12 8.87 0.01
CA GLU A 121 -20.57 8.86 -0.14
C GLU A 121 -21.10 7.43 -0.06
N ALA A 122 -22.30 7.25 0.51
CA ALA A 122 -22.97 5.96 0.49
C ALA A 122 -23.32 5.61 -0.97
N ALA A 123 -23.10 4.37 -1.37
CA ALA A 123 -23.35 3.95 -2.75
C ALA A 123 -24.82 4.05 -3.18
N GLU A 124 -25.75 4.11 -2.22
CA GLU A 124 -27.19 4.29 -2.45
C GLU A 124 -27.58 5.74 -2.76
N ASP A 125 -26.81 6.71 -2.28
CA ASP A 125 -27.06 8.14 -2.50
C ASP A 125 -26.38 8.65 -3.79
N PHE A 126 -25.46 7.87 -4.35
CA PHE A 126 -24.69 8.21 -5.54
C PHE A 126 -25.53 8.04 -6.83
N GLY A 127 -25.98 9.16 -7.43
CA GLY A 127 -26.76 9.18 -8.69
C GLY A 127 -27.14 10.57 -9.20
#